data_AF-A0A6J5XQT7-F1
#
_entry.id   AF-A0A6J5XQT7-F1
#
_cell.length_a   1.000
_cell.length_b   1.000
_cell.length_c   1.000
_cell.angle_alpha   90.00
_cell.angle_beta   90.00
_cell.angle_gamma   90.00
#
_symmetry.space_group_name_H-M   'P 1'
#
loop_
_entity.id
_entity.type
_entity.pdbx_description
1 polymer ?
#
loop_
_entity_poly.entity_id
_entity_poly.type
_entity_poly.pdbx_seq_one_letter_code
_entity_poly.pdbx_strand_id
1 'polypeptide(L)'
;MLVPHVSSDDCTIGGFDIPRDTMVLINAWAVHRDPELWSDPESFKPERFESGEDISYKLMPFGLGRRACPEAHVKSNPIQSNPI
;
A
#
# COMPACT_ATOMS: atom_id res chain seq x y z
N MET A 1 -6.26 1.34 -9.52
CA MET A 1 -7.37 0.79 -8.72
C MET A 1 -6.91 -0.53 -8.15
N LEU A 2 -6.86 -0.68 -6.82
CA LEU A 2 -6.54 -1.97 -6.20
C LEU A 2 -7.65 -2.96 -6.54
N VAL A 3 -7.28 -4.21 -6.80
CA VAL A 3 -8.24 -5.24 -7.17
C VAL A 3 -9.15 -5.51 -5.98
N PRO A 4 -10.49 -5.59 -6.14
CA PRO A 4 -11.38 -5.98 -5.06
C PRO A 4 -11.02 -7.35 -4.49
N HIS A 5 -11.15 -7.49 -3.17
CA HIS A 5 -11.02 -8.77 -2.49
C HIS A 5 -12.40 -9.26 -2.03
N VAL A 6 -12.50 -10.54 -1.73
CA VAL A 6 -13.68 -11.15 -1.12
C VAL A 6 -13.22 -11.89 0.13
N SER A 7 -13.94 -11.76 1.25
CA SER A 7 -13.64 -12.47 2.49
C SER A 7 -13.83 -13.99 2.28
N SER A 8 -12.83 -14.78 2.67
CA SER A 8 -12.91 -16.25 2.56
C SER A 8 -13.77 -16.87 3.66
N ASP A 9 -13.85 -16.19 4.81
CA ASP A 9 -14.52 -16.62 6.03
C ASP A 9 -15.05 -15.38 6.77
N ASP A 10 -15.92 -15.61 7.76
CA ASP A 10 -16.37 -14.57 8.68
C ASP A 10 -15.16 -14.06 9.48
N CYS A 11 -14.93 -12.75 9.47
CA CYS A 11 -13.81 -12.13 10.19
C CYS A 11 -14.16 -10.73 10.69
N THR A 12 -13.34 -10.20 11.60
CA THR A 12 -13.47 -8.84 12.11
C THR A 12 -12.30 -7.99 11.60
N ILE A 13 -12.59 -6.84 11.00
CA ILE A 13 -11.60 -5.89 10.49
C ILE A 13 -11.87 -4.52 11.11
N GLY A 14 -10.90 -3.94 11.83
CA GLY A 14 -11.05 -2.60 12.43
C GLY A 14 -12.22 -2.48 13.41
N GLY A 15 -12.63 -3.58 14.03
CA GLY A 15 -13.80 -3.64 14.92
C GLY A 15 -15.15 -3.85 14.22
N PHE A 16 -15.16 -4.02 12.90
CA PHE A 16 -16.37 -4.33 12.13
C PHE A 16 -16.42 -5.81 11.76
N ASP A 17 -17.60 -6.42 11.90
CA ASP A 17 -17.84 -7.80 11.47
C ASP A 17 -18.06 -7.84 9.95
N ILE A 18 -17.25 -8.66 9.28
CA ILE A 18 -17.22 -8.87 7.84
C ILE A 18 -17.60 -10.33 7.57
N PRO A 19 -18.86 -10.61 7.20
CA PRO A 19 -19.28 -11.95 6.84
C PRO A 19 -18.49 -12.48 5.64
N ARG A 20 -18.39 -13.80 5.52
CA ARG A 20 -17.89 -14.50 4.33
C ARG A 20 -18.59 -13.99 3.06
N ASP A 21 -17.87 -14.02 1.94
CA ASP A 21 -18.33 -13.59 0.62
C ASP A 21 -18.62 -12.08 0.51
N THR A 22 -18.15 -11.27 1.47
CA THR A 22 -18.22 -9.81 1.42
C THR A 22 -17.11 -9.25 0.54
N MET A 23 -17.48 -8.40 -0.42
CA MET A 23 -16.51 -7.65 -1.22
C MET A 23 -15.85 -6.55 -0.38
N VAL A 24 -14.51 -6.55 -0.34
CA VAL A 24 -13.69 -5.59 0.39
C VAL A 24 -12.85 -4.77 -0.58
N LEU A 25 -12.89 -3.45 -0.43
CA LEU A 25 -12.15 -2.48 -1.25
C LEU A 25 -11.19 -1.70 -0.36
N ILE A 26 -9.92 -1.62 -0.78
CA ILE A 26 -8.93 -0.78 -0.10
C ILE A 26 -9.01 0.63 -0.66
N ASN A 27 -9.30 1.61 0.19
CA ASN A 27 -9.29 3.02 -0.19
C ASN A 27 -7.86 3.58 -0.24
N ALA A 28 -7.11 3.22 -1.28
CA ALA A 28 -5.74 3.69 -1.47
C ALA A 28 -5.64 5.22 -1.52
N TRP A 29 -6.66 5.90 -2.05
CA TRP A 29 -6.67 7.37 -2.13
C TRP A 29 -6.66 8.01 -0.74
N ALA A 30 -7.47 7.49 0.18
CA ALA A 30 -7.50 7.96 1.57
C ALA A 30 -6.17 7.65 2.29
N VAL A 31 -5.64 6.42 2.14
CA VAL A 31 -4.35 6.04 2.76
C VAL A 31 -3.20 6.94 2.28
N HIS A 32 -3.15 7.26 0.98
CA HIS A 32 -2.10 8.13 0.42
C HIS A 32 -2.24 9.60 0.83
N ARG A 33 -3.35 9.98 1.48
CA ARG A 33 -3.64 11.35 1.93
C ARG A 33 -3.90 11.45 3.44
N ASP A 34 -3.68 10.37 4.17
CA ASP A 34 -3.94 10.32 5.60
C ASP A 34 -2.90 11.19 6.34
N PRO A 35 -3.32 12.25 7.07
CA PRO A 35 -2.41 13.09 7.83
C PRO A 35 -1.74 12.37 9.02
N GLU A 36 -2.27 11.23 9.47
CA GLU A 36 -1.63 10.39 10.48
C GLU A 36 -0.44 9.60 9.89
N LEU A 37 -0.45 9.34 8.58
CA LEU A 37 0.60 8.60 7.88
C LEU A 37 1.59 9.53 7.18
N TRP A 38 1.11 10.66 6.64
CA TRP A 38 1.86 11.59 5.81
C TRP A 38 1.84 13.00 6.40
N SER A 39 3.01 13.60 6.60
CA SER A 39 3.08 15.03 6.90
C SER A 39 2.74 15.83 5.65
N ASP A 40 1.77 16.74 5.76
CA ASP A 40 1.32 17.60 4.66
C ASP A 40 0.92 16.78 3.40
N PRO A 41 -0.11 15.92 3.52
CA PRO A 41 -0.44 14.87 2.55
C PRO A 41 -0.86 15.40 1.18
N GLU A 42 -1.41 16.62 1.13
CA GLU A 42 -1.91 17.22 -0.10
C GLU A 42 -0.81 17.89 -0.93
N SER A 43 0.36 18.15 -0.31
CA SER A 43 1.49 18.77 -0.98
C SER A 43 2.38 17.74 -1.68
N PHE A 44 2.83 18.08 -2.88
CA PHE A 44 3.85 17.33 -3.62
C PHE A 44 5.23 17.61 -3.03
N LYS A 45 5.77 16.66 -2.26
CA LYS A 45 7.06 16.78 -1.55
C LYS A 45 7.92 15.54 -1.80
N PRO A 46 8.65 15.46 -2.93
CA PRO A 46 9.51 14.32 -3.27
C PRO A 46 10.53 13.98 -2.18
N GLU A 47 10.98 14.99 -1.43
CA GLU A 47 12.02 14.88 -0.41
C GLU A 47 11.59 13.94 0.75
N ARG A 48 10.28 13.72 0.93
CA ARG A 48 9.74 12.77 1.94
C ARG A 48 10.13 11.31 1.68
N PHE A 49 10.58 10.99 0.46
CA PHE A 49 11.00 9.65 0.05
C PHE A 49 12.51 9.42 0.23
N GLU A 50 13.26 10.43 0.67
CA GLU A 50 14.71 10.36 0.83
C GLU A 50 15.15 9.88 2.21
N SER A 51 14.26 9.90 3.21
CA SER A 51 14.56 9.62 4.61
C SER A 51 14.93 8.15 4.91
N GLY A 52 14.77 7.24 3.93
CA GLY A 52 14.96 5.80 4.10
C GLY A 52 13.94 5.16 5.06
N GLU A 53 12.89 5.90 5.45
CA GLU A 53 11.77 5.37 6.24
C GLU A 53 11.07 4.25 5.47
N ASP A 54 10.71 3.16 6.15
CA ASP A 54 9.87 2.14 5.57
C ASP A 54 8.43 2.68 5.40
N ILE A 55 8.08 2.97 4.15
CA ILE A 55 6.76 3.48 3.74
C ILE A 55 5.91 2.41 3.05
N SER A 56 6.31 1.13 3.09
CA SER A 56 5.66 0.05 2.34
C SER A 56 4.16 -0.11 2.63
N TYR A 57 3.72 0.25 3.84
CA TYR A 57 2.32 0.23 4.26
C TYR A 57 1.57 1.55 3.97
N LYS A 58 2.28 2.67 3.79
CA LYS A 58 1.71 4.00 3.52
C LYS A 58 1.53 4.26 2.03
N LEU A 59 2.36 3.65 1.18
CA LEU A 59 2.41 3.88 -0.26
C LEU A 59 2.16 2.59 -1.05
N MET A 60 1.07 2.56 -1.81
CA MET A 60 0.60 1.36 -2.55
C MET A 60 0.18 1.65 -4.01
N PRO A 61 0.96 2.38 -4.83
CA PRO A 61 0.57 2.75 -6.19
C PRO A 61 0.31 1.54 -7.09
N PHE A 62 0.99 0.43 -6.80
CA PHE A 62 0.93 -0.81 -7.56
C PHE A 62 0.43 -2.00 -6.72
N GLY A 63 -0.25 -1.73 -5.61
CA GLY A 63 -0.64 -2.75 -4.63
C GLY A 63 0.52 -3.19 -3.75
N LEU A 64 0.22 -4.11 -2.82
CA LEU A 64 1.15 -4.62 -1.81
C LEU A 64 0.99 -6.14 -1.67
N GLY A 65 2.07 -6.82 -1.28
CA GLY A 65 2.07 -8.25 -1.02
C GLY A 65 1.93 -9.12 -2.27
N ARG A 66 1.38 -10.34 -2.10
CA ARG A 66 1.37 -11.39 -3.15
C ARG A 66 0.59 -11.05 -4.42
N ARG A 67 -0.29 -10.04 -4.38
CA ARG A 67 -1.09 -9.57 -5.53
C ARG A 67 -0.69 -8.16 -5.98
N ALA A 68 0.44 -7.64 -5.51
CA ALA A 68 1.02 -6.43 -6.08
C ALA A 68 1.35 -6.66 -7.56
N CYS A 69 1.44 -5.56 -8.32
CA CYS A 69 1.95 -5.58 -9.68
C CYS A 69 3.29 -6.34 -9.70
N PRO A 70 3.53 -7.26 -10.66
CA PRO A 70 4.74 -8.06 -10.70
C PRO A 70 6.03 -7.24 -10.57
N GLU A 71 6.09 -6.10 -11.26
CA GLU A 71 7.26 -5.21 -11.30
C GLU A 71 7.35 -4.24 -10.12
N ALA A 72 6.39 -4.25 -9.17
CA ALA A 72 6.40 -3.34 -8.02
C ALA A 72 7.64 -3.55 -7.13
N HIS A 73 8.11 -4.79 -7.02
CA HIS A 73 9.28 -5.16 -6.22
C HIS A 73 10.61 -4.95 -6.96
N VAL A 74 10.58 -4.71 -8.27
CA VAL A 74 11.78 -4.50 -9.09
C VAL A 74 12.35 -3.07 -8.90
N LYS A 75 11.55 -2.12 -8.39
CA LYS A 75 11.99 -0.74 -8.12
C LYS A 75 12.43 -0.45 -6.70
N SER A 76 12.30 -1.39 -5.75
CA SER A 76 12.71 -1.18 -4.36
C SER A 76 14.19 -1.46 -4.09
N ASN A 77 15.02 -1.67 -5.11
CA ASN A 77 16.46 -1.84 -4.91
C ASN A 77 17.32 -1.26 -6.06
N PRO A 78 17.49 0.07 -6.17
CA PRO A 78 18.33 0.66 -7.21
C PRO A 78 19.85 0.56 -6.95
N ILE A 79 20.32 -0.09 -5.86
CA ILE A 79 21.74 -0.02 -5.43
C ILE A 79 22.47 -1.38 -5.45
N GLN A 80 21.81 -2.51 -5.75
CA GLN A 80 22.49 -3.83 -5.76
C GLN A 80 22.60 -4.55 -7.11
N SER A 81 22.37 -3.89 -8.24
CA SER A 81 22.81 -4.44 -9.52
C SER A 81 24.20 -3.92 -9.88
N ASN A 82 25.21 -4.44 -9.20
CA ASN A 82 26.50 -4.66 -9.85
C ASN A 82 26.77 -6.16 -9.83
N PRO A 83 26.82 -6.79 -11.01
CA PRO A 83 27.79 -7.84 -11.21
C PRO A 83 28.55 -7.62 -12.52
N ILE A 84 29.86 -7.39 -12.38
CA ILE A 84 30.97 -7.60 -13.35
C ILE A 84 30.66 -7.24 -14.82
#